data_AF-A0A2S3V2R4-F1
#
_entry.id   AF-A0A2S3V2R4-F1
#
_cell.length_a   1.000
_cell.length_b   1.000
_cell.length_c   1.000
_cell.angle_alpha   90.00
_cell.angle_beta   90.00
_cell.angle_gamma   90.00
#
_symmetry.space_group_name_H-M   'P 1'
#
loop_
_entity.id
_entity.type
_entity.pdbx_description
1 polymer ?
#
loop_
_entity_poly.entity_id
_entity_poly.type
_entity_poly.pdbx_seq_one_letter_code
_entity_poly.pdbx_strand_id
1 'polypeptide(L)'
;MAESFFLPYEYVDRLINPGLQTSAGPVRLNQYLCKDRGNGGNDSATSFFKNFRWVKDADGINLNQHVGGSAIDLALKGQGNDKTFVKIWNFMLKNKDLLDKYKVEVCGRANKDGSKDVEGKGKIKQIYFDKMSDRAALQEMVQDRFFGMDCIGFVANFLIHTGEWDKYHGVAPKNYPKHVAKINIDDIKEVRPLDFMVWNGHVALVDWVWKLIDDKSAQIDMCQSSSGGPQCNEYVTLKETGGKGLNGGREFTILGGTPSPPVRGHFTIWRKEGFWY
;
A
#
# COMPACT_ATOMS: atom_id res chain seq x y z
N MET A 1 -23.19 -12.71 14.24
CA MET A 1 -22.16 -12.84 13.18
C MET A 1 -20.87 -13.12 13.90
N ALA A 2 -20.09 -14.12 13.48
CA ALA A 2 -18.81 -14.43 14.12
C ALA A 2 -17.87 -13.24 13.92
N GLU A 3 -17.41 -12.65 15.02
CA GLU A 3 -16.43 -11.58 15.05
C GLU A 3 -15.11 -12.13 14.51
N SER A 4 -14.76 -11.80 13.26
CA SER A 4 -13.47 -12.17 12.70
C SER A 4 -12.43 -11.15 13.12
N PHE A 5 -11.43 -11.62 13.86
CA PHE A 5 -10.36 -10.83 14.43
C PHE A 5 -9.21 -10.66 13.44
N PHE A 6 -9.39 -9.81 12.43
CA PHE A 6 -8.34 -9.59 11.44
C PHE A 6 -7.41 -8.46 11.90
N LEU A 7 -6.18 -8.81 12.27
CA LEU A 7 -5.16 -7.83 12.59
C LEU A 7 -4.45 -7.34 11.31
N PRO A 8 -3.99 -6.07 11.25
CA PRO A 8 -3.28 -5.53 10.10
C PRO A 8 -2.10 -6.37 9.61
N TYR A 9 -1.37 -7.04 10.51
CA TYR A 9 -0.22 -7.88 10.15
C TYR A 9 -0.63 -9.05 9.26
N GLU A 10 -1.81 -9.63 9.45
CA GLU A 10 -2.27 -10.77 8.65
C GLU A 10 -2.47 -10.36 7.19
N TYR A 11 -2.94 -9.12 6.98
CA TYR A 11 -3.05 -8.57 5.64
C TYR A 11 -1.68 -8.20 5.04
N VAL A 12 -0.73 -7.71 5.86
CA VAL A 12 0.66 -7.55 5.41
C VAL A 12 1.24 -8.90 4.98
N ASP A 13 1.13 -9.94 5.81
CA ASP A 13 1.62 -11.29 5.55
C ASP A 13 1.01 -11.86 4.26
N ARG A 14 -0.31 -11.73 4.07
CA ARG A 14 -0.99 -12.08 2.82
C ARG A 14 -0.37 -11.43 1.58
N LEU A 15 0.03 -10.16 1.68
CA LEU A 15 0.60 -9.40 0.55
C LEU A 15 2.06 -9.77 0.25
N ILE A 16 2.84 -10.19 1.25
CA ILE A 16 4.31 -10.30 1.13
C ILE A 16 4.89 -11.70 1.45
N ASN A 17 4.14 -12.60 2.08
CA ASN A 17 4.64 -13.87 2.58
C ASN A 17 3.60 -15.02 2.41
N PRO A 18 3.80 -15.94 1.45
CA PRO A 18 4.86 -15.92 0.43
C PRO A 18 4.65 -14.81 -0.62
N GLY A 19 3.48 -14.17 -0.63
CA GLY A 19 3.02 -13.19 -1.61
C GLY A 19 1.69 -13.61 -2.24
N LEU A 20 1.20 -12.79 -3.16
CA LEU A 20 -0.05 -13.03 -3.86
C LEU A 20 0.09 -14.15 -4.90
N GLN A 21 -0.80 -15.13 -4.86
CA GLN A 21 -0.72 -16.30 -5.74
C GLN A 21 -1.09 -15.96 -7.20
N THR A 22 -0.19 -16.27 -8.13
CA THR A 22 -0.39 -16.15 -9.58
C THR A 22 -0.25 -17.53 -10.27
N SER A 23 -0.47 -17.59 -11.59
CA SER A 23 -0.21 -18.80 -12.37
C SER A 23 1.29 -19.17 -12.45
N ALA A 24 2.20 -18.23 -12.14
CA ALA A 24 3.64 -18.48 -12.07
C ALA A 24 4.15 -18.73 -10.62
N GLY A 25 3.26 -18.76 -9.64
CA GLY A 25 3.60 -18.84 -8.21
C GLY A 25 3.36 -17.52 -7.45
N PRO A 26 3.74 -17.43 -6.17
CA PRO A 26 3.52 -16.24 -5.36
C PRO A 26 4.45 -15.09 -5.77
N VAL A 27 3.90 -13.87 -5.79
CA VAL A 27 4.62 -12.60 -6.05
C VAL A 27 4.36 -11.63 -4.90
N ARG A 28 5.42 -11.08 -4.31
CA ARG A 28 5.32 -10.19 -3.15
C ARG A 28 5.01 -8.78 -3.60
N LEU A 29 4.02 -8.13 -2.98
CA LEU A 29 3.72 -6.73 -3.20
C LEU A 29 4.51 -5.82 -2.25
N ASN A 30 5.82 -6.03 -2.18
CA ASN A 30 6.75 -5.33 -1.28
C ASN A 30 7.39 -4.10 -1.96
N GLN A 31 6.55 -3.26 -2.56
CA GLN A 31 7.00 -1.98 -3.11
C GLN A 31 5.99 -0.88 -2.80
N TYR A 32 6.52 0.26 -2.38
CA TYR A 32 5.72 1.48 -2.25
C TYR A 32 5.63 2.18 -3.61
N LEU A 33 4.40 2.51 -4.01
CA LEU A 33 4.08 3.19 -5.26
C LEU A 33 2.96 4.16 -4.98
N CYS A 34 3.11 5.43 -5.36
CA CYS A 34 2.10 6.46 -5.14
C CYS A 34 1.94 7.33 -6.38
N LYS A 35 0.74 7.88 -6.58
CA LYS A 35 0.49 8.85 -7.66
C LYS A 35 1.39 10.09 -7.56
N ASP A 36 1.72 10.51 -6.34
CA ASP A 36 2.56 11.68 -6.12
C ASP A 36 4.04 11.32 -6.36
N ARG A 37 4.66 12.03 -7.30
CA ARG A 37 6.06 11.84 -7.68
C ARG A 37 7.03 12.03 -6.51
N GLY A 38 6.78 13.01 -5.64
CA GLY A 38 7.65 13.28 -4.49
C GLY A 38 7.56 12.22 -3.40
N ASN A 39 6.46 11.46 -3.38
CA ASN A 39 6.15 10.47 -2.36
C ASN A 39 6.14 9.06 -2.98
N GLY A 40 7.20 8.70 -3.71
CA GLY A 40 7.39 7.35 -4.28
C GLY A 40 7.22 7.30 -5.80
N GLY A 41 6.27 8.06 -6.35
CA GLY A 41 6.00 8.11 -7.78
C GLY A 41 5.43 6.82 -8.37
N ASN A 42 4.92 6.92 -9.59
CA ASN A 42 4.33 5.83 -10.34
C ASN A 42 4.69 5.92 -11.82
N ASP A 43 5.84 6.49 -12.16
CA ASP A 43 6.19 6.79 -13.55
C ASP A 43 6.39 5.52 -14.40
N SER A 44 6.95 4.43 -13.83
CA SER A 44 7.01 3.11 -14.48
C SER A 44 5.62 2.55 -14.76
N ALA A 45 4.76 2.51 -13.73
CA ALA A 45 3.37 2.08 -13.85
C ALA A 45 2.60 2.92 -14.88
N THR A 46 2.78 4.24 -14.88
CA THR A 46 2.14 5.14 -15.84
C THR A 46 2.59 4.83 -17.27
N SER A 47 3.90 4.62 -17.48
CA SER A 47 4.44 4.24 -18.79
C SER A 47 3.83 2.93 -19.30
N PHE A 48 3.69 1.95 -18.41
CA PHE A 48 3.11 0.64 -18.73
C PHE A 48 1.61 0.69 -18.99
N PHE A 49 0.81 1.12 -18.01
CA PHE A 49 -0.66 1.07 -18.08
C PHE A 49 -1.25 2.01 -19.13
N LYS A 50 -0.56 3.09 -19.52
CA LYS A 50 -1.04 4.03 -20.56
C LYS A 50 -1.44 3.29 -21.85
N ASN A 51 -0.64 2.32 -22.26
CA ASN A 51 -0.87 1.57 -23.50
C ASN A 51 -1.36 0.15 -23.21
N PHE A 52 -0.79 -0.52 -22.21
CA PHE A 52 -1.04 -1.95 -21.98
C PHE A 52 -2.51 -2.24 -21.60
N ARG A 53 -3.20 -1.31 -20.94
CA ARG A 53 -4.61 -1.50 -20.56
C ARG A 53 -5.57 -1.68 -21.75
N TRP A 54 -5.17 -1.24 -22.94
CA TRP A 54 -5.97 -1.30 -24.16
C TRP A 54 -5.62 -2.48 -25.08
N VAL A 55 -4.61 -3.25 -24.68
CA VAL A 55 -4.14 -4.42 -25.42
C VAL A 55 -5.21 -5.50 -25.39
N LYS A 56 -5.62 -5.95 -26.58
CA LYS A 56 -6.56 -7.05 -26.77
C LYS A 56 -5.83 -8.38 -26.80
N ASP A 57 -6.37 -9.36 -26.10
CA ASP A 57 -5.97 -10.76 -26.23
C ASP A 57 -6.47 -11.38 -27.55
N ALA A 58 -6.26 -12.70 -27.70
CA ALA A 58 -6.71 -13.45 -28.88
C ALA A 58 -8.22 -13.41 -29.09
N ASP A 59 -9.00 -13.21 -28.02
CA ASP A 59 -10.46 -13.12 -28.04
C ASP A 59 -10.94 -11.68 -28.33
N GLY A 60 -10.01 -10.75 -28.56
CA GLY A 60 -10.33 -9.34 -28.83
C GLY A 60 -10.71 -8.53 -27.58
N ILE A 61 -10.56 -9.10 -26.39
CA ILE A 61 -10.91 -8.49 -25.10
C ILE A 61 -9.66 -7.84 -24.51
N ASN A 62 -9.75 -6.58 -24.10
CA ASN A 62 -8.60 -5.88 -23.53
C ASN A 62 -8.48 -6.02 -22.01
N LEU A 63 -7.29 -5.75 -21.46
CA LEU A 63 -7.03 -5.79 -20.01
C LEU A 63 -8.05 -4.95 -19.22
N ASN A 64 -8.43 -3.78 -19.75
CA ASN A 64 -9.43 -2.90 -19.13
C ASN A 64 -10.81 -3.58 -18.99
N GLN A 65 -11.21 -4.40 -19.96
CA GLN A 65 -12.44 -5.20 -19.90
C GLN A 65 -12.31 -6.41 -18.94
N HIS A 66 -11.13 -7.04 -18.88
CA HIS A 66 -10.87 -8.16 -17.96
C HIS A 66 -10.84 -7.75 -16.49
N VAL A 67 -10.32 -6.56 -16.19
CA VAL A 67 -10.05 -6.10 -14.82
C VAL A 67 -11.05 -5.06 -14.35
N GLY A 68 -11.49 -4.18 -15.25
CA GLY A 68 -12.28 -2.99 -14.95
C GLY A 68 -11.39 -1.74 -14.88
N GLY A 69 -11.82 -0.66 -15.53
CA GLY A 69 -11.00 0.55 -15.68
C GLY A 69 -10.72 1.30 -14.41
N SER A 70 -11.71 1.39 -13.53
CA SER A 70 -11.53 1.95 -12.19
C SER A 70 -10.49 1.17 -11.39
N ALA A 71 -10.47 -0.16 -11.49
CA ALA A 71 -9.51 -1.00 -10.80
C ALA A 71 -8.08 -0.79 -11.34
N ILE A 72 -7.90 -0.64 -12.65
CA ILE A 72 -6.61 -0.28 -13.25
C ILE A 72 -6.16 1.12 -12.80
N ASP A 73 -7.07 2.09 -12.77
CA ASP A 73 -6.76 3.46 -12.35
C ASP A 73 -6.36 3.54 -10.87
N LEU A 74 -6.89 2.64 -10.03
CA LEU A 74 -6.47 2.49 -8.65
C LEU A 74 -5.10 1.78 -8.56
N ALA A 75 -4.89 0.69 -9.30
CA ALA A 75 -3.60 -0.01 -9.32
C ALA A 75 -2.46 0.91 -9.74
N LEU A 76 -2.68 1.77 -10.75
CA LEU A 76 -1.71 2.79 -11.20
C LEU A 76 -1.32 3.78 -10.09
N LYS A 77 -2.15 4.00 -9.08
CA LYS A 77 -1.90 4.94 -7.98
C LYS A 77 -1.35 4.26 -6.73
N GLY A 78 -1.19 2.93 -6.74
CA GLY A 78 -0.87 2.14 -5.55
C GLY A 78 -2.08 1.82 -4.68
N GLN A 79 -3.29 1.99 -5.21
CA GLN A 79 -4.55 1.88 -4.46
C GLN A 79 -5.39 0.68 -4.91
N GLY A 80 -4.86 -0.13 -5.84
CA GLY A 80 -5.51 -1.35 -6.32
C GLY A 80 -5.57 -2.42 -5.24
N ASN A 81 -6.60 -3.27 -5.28
CA ASN A 81 -6.71 -4.42 -4.37
C ASN A 81 -5.84 -5.60 -4.83
N ASP A 82 -5.60 -6.55 -3.92
CA ASP A 82 -4.84 -7.77 -4.17
C ASP A 82 -5.32 -8.56 -5.40
N LYS A 83 -6.64 -8.76 -5.54
CA LYS A 83 -7.26 -9.46 -6.67
C LYS A 83 -7.00 -8.76 -8.01
N THR A 84 -6.94 -7.43 -8.01
CA THR A 84 -6.68 -6.62 -9.21
C THR A 84 -5.26 -6.86 -9.71
N PHE A 85 -4.27 -6.83 -8.81
CA PHE A 85 -2.88 -7.13 -9.18
C PHE A 85 -2.73 -8.54 -9.74
N VAL A 86 -3.31 -9.55 -9.07
CA VAL A 86 -3.27 -10.94 -9.55
C VAL A 86 -3.90 -11.09 -10.93
N LYS A 87 -5.04 -10.44 -11.19
CA LYS A 87 -5.68 -10.46 -12.52
C LYS A 87 -4.80 -9.83 -13.60
N ILE A 88 -4.16 -8.70 -13.30
CA ILE A 88 -3.25 -8.03 -14.24
C ILE A 88 -2.06 -8.94 -14.55
N TRP A 89 -1.43 -9.51 -13.52
CA TRP A 89 -0.28 -10.39 -13.70
C TRP A 89 -0.63 -11.66 -14.47
N ASN A 90 -1.73 -12.33 -14.13
CA ASN A 90 -2.16 -13.52 -14.87
C ASN A 90 -2.53 -13.19 -16.33
N PHE A 91 -3.09 -12.00 -16.60
CA PHE A 91 -3.31 -11.54 -17.97
C PHE A 91 -1.99 -11.36 -18.73
N MET A 92 -0.98 -10.76 -18.09
CA MET A 92 0.37 -10.62 -18.68
C MET A 92 1.00 -11.98 -18.97
N LEU A 93 0.93 -12.91 -18.01
CA LEU A 93 1.48 -14.27 -18.15
C LEU A 93 0.81 -15.07 -19.26
N LYS A 94 -0.51 -14.95 -19.41
CA LYS A 94 -1.26 -15.58 -20.50
C LYS A 94 -0.92 -14.98 -21.87
N ASN A 95 -0.57 -13.69 -21.91
CA ASN A 95 -0.42 -12.92 -23.14
C ASN A 95 0.99 -12.32 -23.32
N LYS A 96 2.04 -13.08 -22.95
CA LYS A 96 3.43 -12.58 -22.93
C LYS A 96 3.91 -12.01 -24.27
N ASP A 97 3.46 -12.55 -25.39
CA ASP A 97 3.85 -12.03 -26.72
C ASP A 97 3.36 -10.61 -26.98
N LEU A 98 2.27 -10.19 -26.31
CA LEU A 98 1.79 -8.82 -26.39
C LEU A 98 2.72 -7.83 -25.66
N LEU A 99 3.50 -8.31 -24.69
CA LEU A 99 4.49 -7.51 -23.96
C LEU A 99 5.69 -7.13 -24.83
N ASP A 100 5.88 -7.78 -25.98
CA ASP A 100 6.91 -7.40 -26.97
C ASP A 100 6.47 -6.23 -27.87
N LYS A 101 5.20 -5.82 -27.83
CA LYS A 101 4.69 -4.78 -28.72
C LYS A 101 4.87 -3.36 -28.17
N TYR A 102 5.20 -3.21 -26.89
CA TYR A 102 5.17 -1.92 -26.20
C TYR A 102 6.47 -1.62 -25.48
N LYS A 103 7.03 -0.44 -25.77
CA LYS A 103 8.15 0.12 -25.02
C LYS A 103 7.63 0.84 -23.79
N VAL A 104 8.30 0.60 -22.67
CA VAL A 104 8.09 1.28 -21.40
C VAL A 104 9.36 2.00 -20.98
N GLU A 105 9.21 2.87 -20.00
CA GLU A 105 10.30 3.47 -19.25
C GLU A 105 10.32 2.85 -17.85
N VAL A 106 11.48 2.31 -17.47
CA VAL A 106 11.77 1.88 -16.10
C VAL A 106 12.35 3.07 -15.36
N CYS A 107 11.71 3.43 -14.25
CA CYS A 107 11.93 4.73 -13.63
C CYS A 107 12.39 4.58 -12.18
N GLY A 108 13.38 5.41 -11.85
CA GLY A 108 13.92 5.69 -10.54
C GLY A 108 12.91 6.31 -9.57
N ARG A 109 13.37 6.67 -8.36
CA ARG A 109 12.62 7.65 -7.57
C ARG A 109 12.75 8.99 -8.28
N ALA A 110 11.71 9.82 -8.23
CA ALA A 110 11.83 11.17 -8.78
C ALA A 110 12.99 11.92 -8.12
N ASN A 111 13.66 12.75 -8.91
CA ASN A 111 14.71 13.63 -8.43
C ASN A 111 14.12 14.67 -7.46
N LYS A 112 14.98 15.33 -6.67
CA LYS A 112 14.54 16.35 -5.69
C LYS A 112 13.78 17.51 -6.32
N ASP A 113 14.01 17.79 -7.60
CA ASP A 113 13.31 18.80 -8.40
C ASP A 113 11.96 18.31 -8.98
N GLY A 114 11.56 17.07 -8.68
CA GLY A 114 10.35 16.43 -9.19
C GLY A 114 10.48 15.90 -10.62
N SER A 115 11.66 16.01 -11.24
CA SER A 115 11.91 15.44 -12.55
C SER A 115 11.97 13.91 -12.48
N LYS A 116 11.60 13.29 -13.60
CA LYS A 116 11.56 11.84 -13.75
C LYS A 116 12.99 11.31 -13.92
N ASP A 117 13.36 10.31 -13.13
CA ASP A 117 14.60 9.56 -13.30
C ASP A 117 14.33 8.31 -14.14
N VAL A 118 14.94 8.21 -15.32
CA VAL A 118 14.74 7.08 -16.24
C VAL A 118 15.99 6.20 -16.24
N GLU A 119 15.88 5.06 -15.58
CA GLU A 119 16.95 4.08 -15.45
C GLU A 119 17.05 3.17 -16.69
N GLY A 120 15.94 3.00 -17.42
CA GLY A 120 15.92 2.18 -18.62
C GLY A 120 14.73 2.42 -19.54
N LYS A 121 14.86 2.00 -20.81
CA LYS A 121 13.77 1.96 -21.78
C LYS A 121 13.83 0.68 -22.59
N GLY A 122 12.68 0.09 -22.88
CA GLY A 122 12.63 -1.15 -23.66
C GLY A 122 11.29 -1.82 -23.59
N LYS A 123 11.18 -2.99 -24.24
CA LYS A 123 9.96 -3.79 -24.23
C LYS A 123 9.91 -4.65 -22.96
N ILE A 124 8.75 -4.74 -22.31
CA ILE A 124 8.58 -5.51 -21.06
C ILE A 124 9.07 -6.95 -21.21
N LYS A 125 8.73 -7.61 -22.32
CA LYS A 125 9.17 -9.00 -22.57
C LYS A 125 10.69 -9.12 -22.56
N GLN A 126 11.38 -8.22 -23.27
CA GLN A 126 12.83 -8.23 -23.41
C GLN A 126 13.57 -7.82 -22.14
N ILE A 127 13.01 -6.88 -21.37
CA ILE A 127 13.61 -6.43 -20.11
C ILE A 127 13.52 -7.55 -19.06
N TYR A 128 12.35 -8.19 -18.94
CA TYR A 128 12.06 -9.14 -17.87
C TYR A 128 11.92 -10.59 -18.38
N PHE A 129 10.83 -10.90 -19.07
CA PHE A 129 10.40 -12.27 -19.35
C PHE A 129 11.34 -13.11 -20.23
N ASP A 130 12.20 -12.49 -21.03
CA ASP A 130 13.21 -13.20 -21.84
C ASP A 130 14.48 -13.54 -21.06
N LYS A 131 14.69 -12.91 -19.91
CA LYS A 131 15.94 -13.02 -19.13
C LYS A 131 15.77 -13.81 -17.83
N MET A 132 14.53 -13.97 -17.36
CA MET A 132 14.24 -14.61 -16.08
C MET A 132 12.93 -15.38 -16.14
N SER A 133 12.69 -16.21 -15.11
CA SER A 133 11.41 -16.93 -15.00
C SER A 133 10.23 -15.96 -14.87
N ASP A 134 9.04 -16.41 -15.27
CA ASP A 134 7.80 -15.62 -15.18
C ASP A 134 7.57 -15.02 -13.79
N ARG A 135 7.82 -15.80 -12.72
CA ARG A 135 7.71 -15.32 -11.33
C ARG A 135 8.73 -14.24 -11.02
N ALA A 136 9.98 -14.48 -11.41
CA ALA A 136 11.06 -13.51 -11.19
C ALA A 136 10.80 -12.21 -11.96
N ALA A 137 10.28 -12.30 -13.19
CA ALA A 137 9.92 -11.15 -14.02
C ALA A 137 8.85 -10.29 -13.34
N LEU A 138 7.78 -10.91 -12.82
CA LEU A 138 6.77 -10.18 -12.07
C LEU A 138 7.33 -9.54 -10.80
N GLN A 139 8.17 -10.28 -10.06
CA GLN A 139 8.79 -9.76 -8.84
C GLN A 139 9.72 -8.57 -9.11
N GLU A 140 10.51 -8.62 -10.18
CA GLU A 140 11.38 -7.52 -10.60
C GLU A 140 10.56 -6.31 -11.03
N MET A 141 9.45 -6.52 -11.74
CA MET A 141 8.52 -5.43 -12.06
C MET A 141 7.89 -4.78 -10.82
N VAL A 142 7.71 -5.52 -9.71
CA VAL A 142 7.34 -4.92 -8.43
C VAL A 142 8.46 -4.01 -7.93
N GLN A 143 9.72 -4.48 -7.92
CA GLN A 143 10.87 -3.67 -7.49
C GLN A 143 11.05 -2.40 -8.34
N ASP A 144 10.82 -2.51 -9.64
CA ASP A 144 10.88 -1.41 -10.61
C ASP A 144 9.65 -0.49 -10.61
N ARG A 145 8.79 -0.60 -9.59
CA ARG A 145 7.62 0.26 -9.36
C ARG A 145 6.61 0.26 -10.51
N PHE A 146 6.44 -0.86 -11.20
CA PHE A 146 5.27 -1.07 -12.06
C PHE A 146 4.03 -1.42 -11.23
N PHE A 147 4.26 -2.04 -10.07
CA PHE A 147 3.23 -2.42 -9.12
C PHE A 147 3.71 -2.09 -7.71
N GLY A 148 2.77 -1.73 -6.85
CA GLY A 148 3.04 -1.42 -5.46
C GLY A 148 1.78 -0.92 -4.79
N MET A 149 1.89 -0.62 -3.50
CA MET A 149 0.76 -0.16 -2.69
C MET A 149 1.13 1.10 -1.92
N ASP A 150 0.31 2.13 -1.96
CA ASP A 150 0.48 3.32 -1.11
C ASP A 150 -0.20 3.13 0.26
N CYS A 151 -0.01 4.10 1.16
CA CYS A 151 -0.56 4.03 2.52
C CYS A 151 -2.10 4.02 2.54
N ILE A 152 -2.73 4.78 1.64
CA ILE A 152 -4.19 4.83 1.51
C ILE A 152 -4.72 3.51 0.95
N GLY A 153 -4.04 2.97 -0.07
CA GLY A 153 -4.33 1.69 -0.69
C GLY A 153 -4.21 0.56 0.30
N PHE A 154 -3.17 0.54 1.13
CA PHE A 154 -3.01 -0.45 2.18
C PHE A 154 -4.19 -0.45 3.16
N VAL A 155 -4.49 0.71 3.75
CA VAL A 155 -5.58 0.81 4.74
C VAL A 155 -6.94 0.52 4.10
N ALA A 156 -7.24 1.09 2.94
CA ALA A 156 -8.51 0.86 2.26
C ALA A 156 -8.70 -0.62 1.89
N ASN A 157 -7.65 -1.30 1.42
CA ASN A 157 -7.77 -2.70 1.03
C ASN A 157 -7.74 -3.65 2.24
N PHE A 158 -7.12 -3.26 3.35
CA PHE A 158 -7.31 -3.94 4.63
C PHE A 158 -8.79 -3.88 5.05
N LEU A 159 -9.41 -2.69 5.01
CA LEU A 159 -10.84 -2.53 5.33
C LEU A 159 -11.76 -3.35 4.39
N ILE A 160 -11.39 -3.46 3.12
CA ILE A 160 -12.13 -4.33 2.18
C ILE A 160 -11.88 -5.81 2.50
N HIS A 161 -10.66 -6.18 2.87
CA HIS A 161 -10.28 -7.55 3.21
C HIS A 161 -11.06 -8.06 4.43
N THR A 162 -11.22 -7.22 5.45
CA THR A 162 -11.97 -7.55 6.67
C THR A 162 -13.48 -7.45 6.50
N GLY A 163 -13.98 -6.97 5.35
CA GLY A 163 -15.40 -6.80 5.08
C GLY A 163 -16.02 -5.52 5.65
N GLU A 164 -15.21 -4.63 6.25
CA GLU A 164 -15.66 -3.32 6.73
C GLU A 164 -16.09 -2.40 5.59
N TRP A 165 -15.39 -2.49 4.45
CA TRP A 165 -15.69 -1.74 3.23
C TRP A 165 -16.10 -2.71 2.11
N ASP A 166 -17.16 -2.38 1.38
CA ASP A 166 -17.57 -3.12 0.18
C ASP A 166 -16.69 -2.76 -1.03
N LYS A 167 -16.14 -1.54 -1.03
CA LYS A 167 -15.31 -0.98 -2.10
C LYS A 167 -14.39 0.13 -1.63
N TYR A 168 -13.55 0.60 -2.54
CA TYR A 168 -12.65 1.72 -2.28
C TYR A 168 -13.40 3.07 -2.25
N HIS A 169 -13.23 3.85 -1.17
CA HIS A 169 -13.89 5.15 -0.99
C HIS A 169 -12.99 6.38 -1.20
N GLY A 170 -11.67 6.21 -1.35
CA GLY A 170 -10.75 7.31 -1.72
C GLY A 170 -10.70 8.47 -0.74
N VAL A 171 -10.08 8.26 0.43
CA VAL A 171 -9.94 9.29 1.47
C VAL A 171 -8.48 9.70 1.61
N ALA A 172 -8.18 10.99 1.57
CA ALA A 172 -6.85 11.50 1.87
C ALA A 172 -6.55 11.38 3.38
N PRO A 173 -5.32 11.03 3.81
CA PRO A 173 -4.97 10.76 5.21
C PRO A 173 -5.47 11.81 6.20
N LYS A 174 -5.20 13.11 5.96
CA LYS A 174 -5.67 14.22 6.79
C LYS A 174 -7.19 14.28 7.04
N ASN A 175 -7.99 13.62 6.20
CA ASN A 175 -9.45 13.60 6.29
C ASN A 175 -10.01 12.29 6.89
N TYR A 176 -9.17 11.31 7.24
CA TYR A 176 -9.60 10.10 7.95
C TYR A 176 -10.38 10.42 9.24
N PRO A 177 -9.96 11.40 10.06
CA PRO A 177 -10.71 11.81 11.25
C PRO A 177 -12.16 12.22 10.99
N LYS A 178 -12.47 12.66 9.76
CA LYS A 178 -13.81 13.15 9.38
C LYS A 178 -14.64 12.08 8.70
N HIS A 179 -14.02 11.19 7.93
CA HIS A 179 -14.73 10.27 7.03
C HIS A 179 -14.61 8.79 7.40
N VAL A 180 -13.61 8.40 8.19
CA VAL A 180 -13.29 6.98 8.45
C VAL A 180 -13.29 6.67 9.94
N ALA A 181 -12.45 7.38 10.71
CA ALA A 181 -12.21 7.11 12.13
C ALA A 181 -12.53 8.36 12.95
N LYS A 182 -13.75 8.45 13.51
CA LYS A 182 -14.28 9.70 14.09
C LYS A 182 -14.05 9.84 15.60
N ILE A 183 -13.66 8.77 16.28
CA ILE A 183 -13.38 8.79 17.71
C ILE A 183 -11.92 9.22 17.90
N ASN A 184 -11.71 10.34 18.58
CA ASN A 184 -10.36 10.83 18.88
C ASN A 184 -9.79 10.09 20.10
N ILE A 185 -8.53 9.66 20.03
CA ILE A 185 -7.82 9.02 21.14
C ILE A 185 -6.80 10.03 21.70
N ASP A 186 -7.12 10.60 22.87
CA ASP A 186 -6.33 11.69 23.47
C ASP A 186 -5.40 11.23 24.61
N ASP A 187 -5.53 9.98 25.06
CA ASP A 187 -4.73 9.39 26.14
C ASP A 187 -4.02 8.13 25.62
N ILE A 188 -2.73 7.99 25.90
CA ILE A 188 -1.95 6.81 25.54
C ILE A 188 -2.56 5.51 26.08
N LYS A 189 -3.27 5.57 27.21
CA LYS A 189 -3.91 4.43 27.88
C LYS A 189 -5.14 3.92 27.12
N GLU A 190 -5.68 4.72 26.21
CA GLU A 190 -6.84 4.36 25.40
C GLU A 190 -6.49 3.76 24.05
N VAL A 191 -5.22 3.76 23.66
CA VAL A 191 -4.74 3.18 22.39
C VAL A 191 -4.98 1.67 22.37
N ARG A 192 -5.53 1.17 21.26
CA ARG A 192 -5.87 -0.24 21.03
C ARG A 192 -5.49 -0.69 19.62
N PRO A 193 -5.43 -2.01 19.37
CA PRO A 193 -5.42 -2.54 18.01
C PRO A 193 -6.49 -1.90 17.12
N LEU A 194 -6.19 -1.78 15.83
CA LEU A 194 -7.03 -1.16 14.78
C LEU A 194 -7.22 0.35 14.89
N ASP A 195 -6.60 1.00 15.87
CA ASP A 195 -6.55 2.46 15.88
C ASP A 195 -5.73 2.98 14.69
N PHE A 196 -6.23 4.02 14.05
CA PHE A 196 -5.59 4.68 12.92
C PHE A 196 -4.60 5.71 13.42
N MET A 197 -3.36 5.58 12.99
CA MET A 197 -2.31 6.58 13.19
C MET A 197 -2.29 7.51 11.97
N VAL A 198 -2.62 8.79 12.17
CA VAL A 198 -2.89 9.73 11.07
C VAL A 198 -1.95 10.92 11.08
N TRP A 199 -1.13 11.02 10.04
CA TRP A 199 -0.35 12.21 9.67
C TRP A 199 -1.08 12.98 8.55
N ASN A 200 -0.63 14.21 8.27
CA ASN A 200 -1.22 15.01 7.18
C ASN A 200 -1.14 14.31 5.80
N GLY A 201 -0.07 13.56 5.55
CA GLY A 201 0.18 12.87 4.27
C GLY A 201 0.29 11.35 4.37
N HIS A 202 0.08 10.75 5.55
CA HIS A 202 0.30 9.32 5.76
C HIS A 202 -0.72 8.73 6.75
N VAL A 203 -1.02 7.45 6.59
CA VAL A 203 -1.89 6.71 7.49
C VAL A 203 -1.31 5.31 7.74
N ALA A 204 -1.42 4.85 8.98
CA ALA A 204 -1.05 3.51 9.42
C ALA A 204 -2.09 3.00 10.42
N LEU A 205 -1.96 1.72 10.81
CA LEU A 205 -2.82 1.09 11.81
C LEU A 205 -1.96 0.57 12.95
N VAL A 206 -2.45 0.71 14.18
CA VAL A 206 -1.97 -0.05 15.32
C VAL A 206 -2.36 -1.50 15.12
N ASP A 207 -1.38 -2.39 15.13
CA ASP A 207 -1.58 -3.82 15.00
C ASP A 207 -1.81 -4.45 16.38
N TRP A 208 -0.90 -4.18 17.31
CA TRP A 208 -0.96 -4.73 18.66
C TRP A 208 -0.50 -3.70 19.70
N VAL A 209 -0.97 -3.82 20.94
CA VAL A 209 -0.50 -3.02 22.08
C VAL A 209 0.08 -3.96 23.13
N TRP A 210 1.40 -3.92 23.31
CA TRP A 210 2.11 -4.84 24.20
C TRP A 210 1.99 -4.43 25.66
N LYS A 211 2.27 -3.16 25.97
CA LYS A 211 2.25 -2.62 27.32
C LYS A 211 2.32 -1.10 27.33
N LEU A 212 1.85 -0.51 28.42
CA LEU A 212 2.26 0.83 28.83
C LEU A 212 3.70 0.75 29.37
N ILE A 213 4.55 1.67 28.92
CA ILE A 213 5.91 1.84 29.45
C ILE A 213 5.85 2.78 30.65
N ASP A 214 5.08 3.86 30.53
CA ASP A 214 4.80 4.85 31.56
C ASP A 214 3.46 5.55 31.28
N ASP A 215 3.14 6.62 32.02
CA ASP A 215 1.89 7.38 31.87
C ASP A 215 1.74 8.13 30.53
N LYS A 216 2.79 8.18 29.70
CA LYS A 216 2.82 8.92 28.42
C LYS A 216 3.36 8.09 27.26
N SER A 217 3.71 6.83 27.48
CA SER A 217 4.37 6.01 26.48
C SER A 217 3.84 4.58 26.49
N ALA A 218 3.65 4.01 25.30
CA ALA A 218 3.27 2.62 25.10
C ALA A 218 4.20 1.95 24.09
N GLN A 219 4.31 0.63 24.21
CA GLN A 219 4.93 -0.21 23.20
C GLN A 219 3.84 -0.86 22.36
N ILE A 220 3.89 -0.66 21.05
CA ILE A 220 2.92 -1.15 20.09
C ILE A 220 3.61 -1.85 18.91
N ASP A 221 2.86 -2.65 18.17
CA ASP A 221 3.19 -2.97 16.78
C ASP A 221 2.31 -2.11 15.88
N MET A 222 2.84 -1.70 14.75
CA MET A 222 2.07 -0.95 13.75
C MET A 222 2.31 -1.52 12.36
N CYS A 223 1.30 -1.49 11.52
CA CYS A 223 1.42 -1.85 10.11
C CYS A 223 1.04 -0.67 9.22
N GLN A 224 1.78 -0.54 8.13
CA GLN A 224 1.68 0.58 7.20
C GLN A 224 2.11 0.16 5.80
N SER A 225 1.87 1.03 4.82
CA SER A 225 2.60 0.95 3.55
C SER A 225 3.37 2.24 3.30
N SER A 226 4.68 2.14 3.19
CA SER A 226 5.62 3.26 3.03
C SER A 226 6.96 2.74 2.52
N SER A 227 7.85 3.58 1.98
CA SER A 227 9.27 3.27 1.66
C SER A 227 9.68 1.78 1.64
N GLY A 228 9.18 1.01 0.67
CA GLY A 228 9.32 -0.47 0.65
C GLY A 228 7.99 -1.22 0.58
N GLY A 229 6.86 -0.54 0.74
CA GLY A 229 5.51 -1.09 0.56
C GLY A 229 4.87 -1.49 1.89
N PRO A 230 3.86 -2.38 1.86
CA PRO A 230 3.20 -2.94 3.04
C PRO A 230 4.22 -3.65 3.94
N GLN A 231 4.19 -3.31 5.22
CA GLN A 231 5.14 -3.80 6.23
C GLN A 231 4.59 -3.57 7.63
N CYS A 232 5.13 -4.31 8.60
CA CYS A 232 4.90 -4.06 10.01
C CYS A 232 6.20 -3.64 10.70
N ASN A 233 6.06 -2.75 11.68
CA ASN A 233 7.13 -2.28 12.54
C ASN A 233 6.78 -2.73 13.95
N GLU A 234 7.59 -3.63 14.50
CA GLU A 234 7.40 -4.23 15.81
C GLU A 234 8.01 -3.37 16.91
N TYR A 235 7.46 -3.50 18.12
CA TYR A 235 7.97 -2.89 19.35
C TYR A 235 8.21 -1.38 19.24
N VAL A 236 7.36 -0.70 18.48
CA VAL A 236 7.36 0.75 18.31
C VAL A 236 7.04 1.43 19.62
N THR A 237 7.94 2.29 20.07
CA THR A 237 7.68 3.16 21.23
C THR A 237 6.86 4.36 20.78
N LEU A 238 5.58 4.33 21.09
CA LEU A 238 4.63 5.41 20.93
C LEU A 238 4.70 6.34 22.16
N LYS A 239 4.75 7.66 21.93
CA LYS A 239 4.78 8.65 23.01
C LYS A 239 3.76 9.76 22.77
N GLU A 240 2.91 9.99 23.76
CA GLU A 240 2.02 11.16 23.85
C GLU A 240 2.86 12.44 24.04
N THR A 241 2.52 13.50 23.32
CA THR A 241 3.17 14.81 23.43
C THR A 241 2.23 15.85 24.05
N GLY A 242 2.74 17.01 24.44
CA GLY A 242 1.88 18.11 24.91
C GLY A 242 1.10 18.82 23.79
N GLY A 243 1.37 18.50 22.52
CA GLY A 243 0.85 19.19 21.35
C GLY A 243 -0.59 18.83 20.99
N LYS A 244 -1.12 19.61 20.04
CA LYS A 244 -2.45 19.44 19.45
C LYS A 244 -2.32 19.41 17.93
N GLY A 245 -2.81 18.35 17.32
CA GLY A 245 -2.64 18.04 15.91
C GLY A 245 -3.93 18.19 15.12
N LEU A 246 -4.14 17.28 14.17
CA LEU A 246 -5.32 17.27 13.30
C LEU A 246 -6.62 17.31 14.12
N ASN A 247 -7.54 18.20 13.73
CA ASN A 247 -8.83 18.41 14.39
C ASN A 247 -8.76 18.61 15.93
N GLY A 248 -7.64 19.12 16.45
CA GLY A 248 -7.48 19.35 17.89
C GLY A 248 -7.22 18.09 18.73
N GLY A 249 -6.96 16.95 18.08
CA GLY A 249 -6.55 15.72 18.75
C GLY A 249 -5.16 15.84 19.37
N ARG A 250 -4.89 15.03 20.39
CA ARG A 250 -3.58 14.93 21.03
C ARG A 250 -2.54 14.45 20.03
N GLU A 251 -1.39 15.10 20.05
CA GLU A 251 -0.26 14.64 19.24
C GLU A 251 0.48 13.49 19.91
N PHE A 252 0.88 12.54 19.07
CA PHE A 252 1.77 11.45 19.41
C PHE A 252 3.01 11.50 18.50
N THR A 253 4.07 10.81 18.91
CA THR A 253 5.29 10.62 18.12
C THR A 253 5.83 9.21 18.32
N ILE A 254 6.70 8.78 17.40
CA ILE A 254 7.39 7.50 17.44
C ILE A 254 8.86 7.71 17.78
N LEU A 255 9.35 7.02 18.81
CA LEU A 255 10.75 7.10 19.25
C LEU A 255 11.62 5.96 18.70
N GLY A 256 11.04 4.82 18.31
CA GLY A 256 11.78 3.63 17.88
C GLY A 256 10.87 2.56 17.27
N GLY A 257 11.45 1.41 16.94
CA GLY A 257 10.76 0.25 16.36
C GLY A 257 11.67 -0.57 15.42
N THR A 258 11.25 -1.80 15.12
CA THR A 258 12.03 -2.73 14.29
C THR A 258 11.17 -3.37 13.19
N PRO A 259 11.51 -3.21 11.90
CA PRO A 259 12.47 -2.23 11.37
C PRO A 259 12.05 -0.81 11.76
N SER A 260 12.95 0.17 11.61
CA SER A 260 12.63 1.54 12.01
C SER A 260 11.47 2.11 11.16
N PRO A 261 10.40 2.66 11.76
CA PRO A 261 9.33 3.28 11.01
C PRO A 261 9.87 4.40 10.10
N PRO A 262 9.64 4.33 8.77
CA PRO A 262 10.21 5.30 7.84
C PRO A 262 9.49 6.65 7.89
N VAL A 263 8.22 6.68 8.30
CA VAL A 263 7.47 7.93 8.49
C VAL A 263 7.72 8.47 9.90
N ARG A 264 8.15 9.74 9.96
CA ARG A 264 8.50 10.47 11.19
C ARG A 264 7.60 11.68 11.38
N GLY A 265 7.72 12.31 12.55
CA GLY A 265 6.97 13.51 12.91
C GLY A 265 5.72 13.19 13.74
N HIS A 266 4.95 14.23 14.01
CA HIS A 266 3.77 14.15 14.86
C HIS A 266 2.53 13.68 14.10
N PHE A 267 1.68 12.94 14.80
CA PHE A 267 0.42 12.42 14.29
C PHE A 267 -0.63 12.40 15.40
N THR A 268 -1.86 12.09 15.00
CA THR A 268 -3.00 11.90 15.91
C THR A 268 -3.53 10.49 15.75
N ILE A 269 -4.15 9.95 16.81
CA ILE A 269 -4.70 8.59 16.80
C ILE A 269 -6.23 8.66 16.82
N TRP A 270 -6.86 7.86 15.96
CA TRP A 270 -8.30 7.87 15.76
C TRP A 270 -8.85 6.45 15.68
N ARG A 271 -10.05 6.24 16.21
CA ARG A 271 -10.76 4.96 16.14
C ARG A 271 -12.01 5.08 15.27
N LYS A 272 -12.24 4.03 14.47
CA LYS A 272 -13.49 3.86 13.72
C LYS A 272 -14.55 3.25 14.64
N GLU A 273 -15.77 3.78 14.56
CA GLU A 273 -16.93 3.20 15.23
C GLU A 273 -17.23 1.79 14.69
N GLY A 274 -17.52 0.87 15.61
CA GLY A 274 -17.86 -0.51 15.28
C GLY A 274 -16.69 -1.40 14.90
N PHE A 275 -15.44 -0.91 14.90
CA PHE A 275 -14.29 -1.80 15.02
C PHE A 275 -14.25 -2.32 16.44
N TRP A 276 -14.50 -3.62 16.61
CA TRP A 276 -14.50 -4.25 17.92
C TRP A 276 -13.21 -5.02 18.18
N TYR A 277 -12.66 -4.73 19.36
CA TYR A 277 -11.82 -5.55 20.22
C TYR A 277 -12.50 -5.52 21.59
#